data_AF-A0A4C2ACY1-F1
#
_entry.id   AF-A0A4C2ACY1-F1
#
_cell.length_a   1.000
_cell.length_b   1.000
_cell.length_c   1.000
_cell.angle_alpha   90.00
_cell.angle_beta   90.00
_cell.angle_gamma   90.00
#
_symmetry.space_group_name_H-M   'P 1'
#
loop_
_entity.id
_entity.type
_entity.pdbx_description
1 polymer ?
#
loop_
_entity_poly.entity_id
_entity_poly.type
_entity_poly.pdbx_seq_one_letter_code
_entity_poly.pdbx_strand_id
1 'polypeptide(L)'
;MYLVSIKRYNLTVEIQPGYYYVLECNSSDEYALDPIELVPLRAALGDHTYNSSTVKRCVLPARPLAELLSALHPAAGDEIVTVKLDEPRGAVLDSIGLVSLRHFIIFRAALRALPSAVFTAPAMDHLVVRETLEPLRLDEDSLRPATGVSVLRTLELSMDRINVLPPRVFVHLPELRRLYLWKNDLEVITLDAFVGLKNLEELDLSRNRLKTIPQALCGIFPVLRSINLFNNSLIVVPQNAFTHCSALEILKLNQGN
;
A
#
# COMPACT_ATOMS: atom_id res chain seq x y z
N MET A 1 -22.90 -16.76 -12.70
CA MET A 1 -23.32 -15.36 -12.71
C MET A 1 -24.35 -15.20 -11.61
N TYR A 2 -24.09 -14.39 -10.60
CA TYR A 2 -25.02 -14.11 -9.50
C TYR A 2 -25.20 -12.61 -9.38
N LEU A 3 -26.43 -12.14 -9.19
CA LEU A 3 -26.72 -10.72 -8.98
C LEU A 3 -26.78 -10.45 -7.47
N VAL A 4 -25.93 -9.55 -6.99
CA VAL A 4 -25.95 -9.04 -5.62
C VAL A 4 -26.57 -7.66 -5.62
N SER A 5 -27.81 -7.58 -5.13
CA SER A 5 -28.49 -6.30 -4.92
C SER A 5 -28.26 -5.81 -3.48
N ILE A 6 -27.48 -4.74 -3.33
CA ILE A 6 -27.26 -4.07 -2.05
C ILE A 6 -28.26 -2.92 -1.95
N LYS A 7 -29.48 -3.26 -1.52
CA LYS A 7 -30.63 -2.35 -1.45
C LYS A 7 -30.36 -1.05 -0.70
N ARG A 8 -29.45 -1.07 0.28
CA ARG A 8 -29.09 0.09 1.10
C ARG A 8 -28.34 1.17 0.34
N TYR A 9 -27.62 0.80 -0.72
CA TYR A 9 -26.83 1.70 -1.56
C TYR A 9 -27.35 1.78 -3.00
N ASN A 10 -28.57 1.26 -3.24
CA ASN A 10 -29.17 1.09 -4.56
C ASN A 10 -28.22 0.44 -5.59
N LEU A 11 -27.38 -0.50 -5.12
CA LEU A 11 -26.34 -1.10 -5.93
C LEU A 11 -26.80 -2.48 -6.44
N THR A 12 -26.57 -2.78 -7.71
CA THR A 12 -26.75 -4.15 -8.24
C THR A 12 -25.47 -4.58 -8.93
N VAL A 13 -24.72 -5.46 -8.28
CA VAL A 13 -23.44 -6.00 -8.79
C VAL A 13 -23.73 -7.34 -9.45
N GLU A 14 -23.33 -7.49 -10.69
CA GLU A 14 -23.32 -8.80 -11.33
C GLU A 14 -21.95 -9.46 -11.09
N ILE A 15 -21.93 -10.64 -10.48
CA ILE A 15 -20.71 -11.34 -10.08
C ILE A 15 -20.46 -12.53 -11.03
N GLN A 16 -19.27 -12.54 -11.65
CA GLN A 16 -18.78 -13.60 -12.53
C GLN A 16 -17.42 -14.14 -12.05
N PRO A 17 -17.26 -15.47 -11.88
CA PRO A 17 -15.96 -16.07 -11.52
C PRO A 17 -14.87 -15.72 -12.54
N GLY A 18 -13.68 -15.31 -12.08
CA GLY A 18 -12.54 -14.97 -12.94
C GLY A 18 -12.50 -13.52 -13.46
N TYR A 19 -13.39 -12.65 -12.97
CA TYR A 19 -13.48 -11.24 -13.35
C TYR A 19 -13.08 -10.34 -12.18
N TYR A 20 -12.56 -9.15 -12.49
CA TYR A 20 -12.42 -8.09 -11.51
C TYR A 20 -13.60 -7.13 -11.62
N TYR A 21 -14.03 -6.60 -10.49
CA TYR A 21 -15.15 -5.67 -10.41
C TYR A 21 -14.62 -4.24 -10.39
N VAL A 22 -15.16 -3.37 -11.22
CA VAL A 22 -14.92 -1.92 -11.11
C VAL A 22 -16.25 -1.27 -10.74
N LEU A 23 -16.31 -0.74 -9.52
CA LEU A 23 -17.37 0.10 -9.01
C LEU A 23 -16.97 1.55 -9.26
N GLU A 24 -17.74 2.26 -10.07
CA GLU A 24 -17.50 3.67 -10.36
C GLU A 24 -18.71 4.50 -9.91
N CYS A 25 -18.44 5.55 -9.15
CA CYS A 25 -19.47 6.45 -8.65
C CYS A 25 -19.41 7.77 -9.42
N ASN A 26 -20.45 8.08 -10.18
CA ASN A 26 -20.49 9.33 -10.95
C ASN A 26 -21.31 10.44 -10.29
N SER A 27 -21.96 10.19 -9.15
CA SER A 27 -22.72 11.21 -8.46
C SER A 27 -21.93 11.85 -7.31
N SER A 28 -22.18 13.14 -7.10
CA SER A 28 -21.81 13.88 -5.89
C SER A 28 -22.77 13.64 -4.72
N ASP A 29 -23.85 12.88 -4.94
CA ASP A 29 -24.79 12.52 -3.89
C ASP A 29 -24.22 11.35 -3.07
N GLU A 30 -24.27 11.46 -1.75
CA GLU A 30 -23.87 10.42 -0.78
C GLU A 30 -24.54 9.04 -0.99
N TYR A 31 -25.48 8.93 -1.94
CA TYR A 31 -26.35 7.77 -2.15
C TYR A 31 -26.50 7.30 -3.60
N ALA A 32 -25.96 7.98 -4.60
CA ALA A 32 -26.10 7.55 -6.00
C ALA A 32 -24.79 6.93 -6.52
N LEU A 33 -24.76 5.59 -6.50
CA LEU A 33 -23.80 4.77 -7.23
C LEU A 33 -24.34 4.57 -8.64
N ASP A 34 -23.52 4.81 -9.66
CA ASP A 34 -23.90 4.57 -11.05
C ASP A 34 -23.94 3.05 -11.36
N PRO A 35 -24.56 2.63 -12.48
CA PRO A 35 -24.62 1.22 -12.86
C PRO A 35 -23.21 0.62 -12.98
N ILE A 36 -23.05 -0.57 -12.43
CA ILE A 36 -21.77 -1.27 -12.37
C ILE A 36 -21.41 -1.78 -13.75
N GLU A 37 -20.28 -1.33 -14.28
CA GLU A 37 -19.71 -1.87 -15.51
C GLU A 37 -18.81 -3.07 -15.18
N LEU A 38 -19.22 -4.26 -15.65
CA LEU A 38 -18.38 -5.44 -15.55
C LEU A 38 -17.32 -5.42 -16.65
N VAL A 39 -16.05 -5.44 -16.24
CA VAL A 39 -14.94 -5.47 -17.18
C VAL A 39 -14.36 -6.89 -17.25
N PRO A 40 -14.37 -7.54 -18.43
CA PRO A 40 -13.67 -8.81 -18.63
C PRO A 40 -12.15 -8.67 -18.48
N LEU A 41 -11.54 -9.60 -17.74
CA LEU A 41 -10.09 -9.68 -17.63
C LEU A 41 -9.51 -10.29 -18.93
N ARG A 42 -8.92 -9.44 -19.77
CA ARG A 42 -7.83 -9.82 -20.68
C ARG A 42 -6.66 -8.86 -20.49
N ALA A 43 -5.93 -9.02 -19.39
CA ALA A 43 -4.58 -8.48 -19.23
C ALA A 43 -3.83 -9.32 -18.20
N ALA A 44 -2.79 -10.01 -18.66
CA ALA A 44 -1.98 -10.92 -17.87
C ALA A 44 -1.10 -10.17 -16.86
N LEU A 45 -1.20 -10.55 -15.59
CA LEU A 45 -0.15 -10.43 -14.58
C LEU A 45 -0.09 -11.78 -13.83
N GLY A 46 0.51 -12.79 -14.46
CA GLY A 46 0.78 -14.10 -13.86
C GLY A 46 -0.40 -15.10 -13.79
N ASP A 47 -0.10 -16.29 -13.25
CA ASP A 47 -0.91 -17.53 -13.25
C ASP A 47 -2.00 -17.62 -12.14
N HIS A 48 -2.35 -16.49 -11.51
CA HIS A 48 -3.33 -16.48 -10.43
C HIS A 48 -4.49 -15.53 -10.76
N THR A 49 -5.67 -16.11 -10.93
CA THR A 49 -6.94 -15.38 -11.00
C THR A 49 -7.32 -14.92 -9.61
N TYR A 50 -7.36 -13.61 -9.37
CA TYR A 50 -7.75 -13.05 -8.07
C TYR A 50 -9.09 -12.35 -8.17
N ASN A 51 -9.89 -12.47 -7.13
CA ASN A 51 -11.08 -11.63 -6.96
C ASN A 51 -10.61 -10.24 -6.55
N SER A 52 -10.67 -9.29 -7.49
CA SER A 52 -10.30 -7.91 -7.22
C SER A 52 -11.49 -6.98 -7.45
N SER A 53 -11.62 -5.98 -6.59
CA SER A 53 -12.64 -4.94 -6.68
C SER A 53 -11.96 -3.57 -6.68
N THR A 54 -12.18 -2.76 -7.71
CA THR A 54 -11.76 -1.37 -7.78
C THR A 54 -12.96 -0.48 -7.52
N VAL A 55 -12.81 0.56 -6.71
CA VAL A 55 -13.85 1.52 -6.36
C VAL A 55 -13.33 2.90 -6.70
N LYS A 56 -13.96 3.62 -7.63
CA LYS A 56 -13.49 4.92 -8.15
C LYS A 56 -14.47 6.04 -7.85
N ARG A 57 -13.96 7.19 -7.40
CA ARG A 57 -14.70 8.46 -7.23
C ARG A 57 -15.90 8.37 -6.28
N CYS A 58 -15.90 7.40 -5.38
CA CYS A 58 -17.03 7.14 -4.49
C CYS A 58 -16.96 7.95 -3.20
N VAL A 59 -18.09 8.54 -2.80
CA VAL A 59 -18.32 8.96 -1.41
C VAL A 59 -18.62 7.70 -0.60
N LEU A 60 -17.65 7.24 0.17
CA LEU A 60 -17.79 6.02 0.95
C LEU A 60 -18.41 6.35 2.31
N PRO A 61 -19.50 5.66 2.70
CA PRO A 61 -20.19 5.94 3.96
C PRO A 61 -19.31 5.59 5.17
N ALA A 62 -19.54 6.29 6.29
CA ALA A 62 -18.82 6.08 7.56
C ALA A 62 -19.04 4.68 8.21
N ARG A 63 -19.89 3.82 7.62
CA ARG A 63 -20.25 2.47 8.09
C ARG A 63 -20.25 1.48 6.93
N PRO A 64 -19.81 0.23 7.15
CA PRO A 64 -18.43 -0.15 6.91
C PRO A 64 -18.27 -0.72 5.50
N LEU A 65 -17.19 -0.31 4.83
CA LEU A 65 -16.66 -0.93 3.62
C LEU A 65 -16.60 -2.46 3.72
N ALA A 66 -16.48 -3.00 4.95
CA ALA A 66 -16.60 -4.42 5.25
C ALA A 66 -17.91 -5.06 4.77
N GLU A 67 -19.08 -4.44 4.96
CA GLU A 67 -20.36 -5.01 4.49
C GLU A 67 -20.40 -5.06 2.96
N LEU A 68 -19.92 -4.01 2.29
CA LEU A 68 -19.80 -3.96 0.83
C LEU A 68 -18.85 -5.05 0.34
N LEU A 69 -17.70 -5.20 0.98
CA LEU A 69 -16.69 -6.18 0.61
C LEU A 69 -17.13 -7.62 0.92
N SER A 70 -17.83 -7.86 2.03
CA SER A 70 -18.44 -9.16 2.34
C SER A 70 -19.55 -9.53 1.33
N ALA A 71 -20.31 -8.54 0.85
CA ALA A 71 -21.33 -8.77 -0.18
C ALA A 71 -20.71 -9.06 -1.56
N LEU A 72 -19.56 -8.45 -1.87
CA LEU A 72 -18.81 -8.69 -3.11
C LEU A 72 -18.06 -10.03 -3.08
N HIS A 73 -17.65 -10.49 -1.90
CA HIS A 73 -16.84 -11.70 -1.71
C HIS A 73 -17.46 -12.68 -0.69
N PRO A 74 -18.71 -13.16 -0.89
CA PRO A 74 -19.45 -13.93 0.11
C PRO A 74 -18.97 -15.39 0.30
N ALA A 75 -18.08 -15.89 -0.57
CA ALA A 75 -17.62 -17.28 -0.59
C ALA A 75 -16.09 -17.44 -0.57
N ALA A 76 -15.35 -16.43 -0.11
CA ALA A 76 -13.88 -16.43 -0.15
C ALA A 76 -13.27 -17.36 0.92
N GLY A 77 -13.42 -18.67 0.73
CA GLY A 77 -12.49 -19.65 1.28
C GLY A 77 -11.16 -19.48 0.57
N ASP A 78 -10.11 -19.09 1.30
CA ASP A 78 -8.73 -18.88 0.87
C ASP A 78 -8.43 -17.92 -0.30
N GLU A 79 -9.45 -17.38 -0.97
CA GLU A 79 -9.25 -16.46 -2.09
C GLU A 79 -8.61 -15.14 -1.65
N ILE A 80 -7.65 -14.69 -2.45
CA ILE A 80 -7.06 -13.36 -2.31
C ILE A 80 -8.12 -12.31 -2.66
N VAL A 81 -8.52 -11.55 -1.65
CA VAL A 81 -9.34 -10.36 -1.81
C VAL A 81 -8.41 -9.18 -2.03
N THR A 82 -8.48 -8.61 -3.23
CA THR A 82 -7.79 -7.35 -3.57
C THR A 82 -8.81 -6.23 -3.64
N VAL A 83 -8.61 -5.17 -2.87
CA VAL A 83 -9.48 -3.98 -2.91
C VAL A 83 -8.65 -2.78 -3.30
N LYS A 84 -9.08 -2.11 -4.37
CA LYS A 84 -8.50 -0.86 -4.83
C LYS A 84 -9.52 0.25 -4.62
N LEU A 85 -9.12 1.32 -3.93
CA LEU A 85 -9.86 2.57 -3.82
C LEU A 85 -9.11 3.63 -4.63
N ASP A 86 -9.83 4.40 -5.42
CA ASP A 86 -9.28 5.42 -6.30
C ASP A 86 -10.12 6.69 -6.17
N GLU A 87 -9.49 7.77 -5.69
CA GLU A 87 -10.18 9.02 -5.34
C GLU A 87 -11.37 8.82 -4.38
N PRO A 88 -11.20 8.08 -3.26
CA PRO A 88 -12.28 7.94 -2.28
C PRO A 88 -12.56 9.28 -1.59
N ARG A 89 -13.85 9.58 -1.37
CA ARG A 89 -14.34 10.73 -0.59
C ARG A 89 -14.96 10.23 0.73
N GLY A 90 -14.82 10.98 1.82
CA GLY A 90 -15.38 10.64 3.15
C GLY A 90 -14.35 10.10 4.16
N ALA A 91 -14.81 9.75 5.37
CA ALA A 91 -13.98 9.15 6.44
C ALA A 91 -13.93 7.63 6.24
N VAL A 92 -13.01 7.17 5.39
CA VAL A 92 -13.16 5.87 4.72
C VAL A 92 -12.61 4.67 5.49
N LEU A 93 -11.80 4.84 6.53
CA LEU A 93 -10.86 3.77 6.89
C LEU A 93 -10.71 3.38 8.37
N ASP A 94 -11.46 3.98 9.28
CA ASP A 94 -11.33 3.66 10.71
C ASP A 94 -12.18 2.44 11.15
N SER A 95 -13.08 1.98 10.28
CA SER A 95 -14.11 0.96 10.60
C SER A 95 -13.95 -0.37 9.83
N ILE A 96 -12.72 -0.72 9.46
CA ILE A 96 -12.44 -1.78 8.50
C ILE A 96 -12.45 -3.16 9.19
N GLY A 97 -13.59 -3.86 9.14
CA GLY A 97 -13.71 -5.28 9.48
C GLY A 97 -13.28 -6.19 8.32
N LEU A 98 -12.00 -6.14 7.92
CA LEU A 98 -11.50 -6.82 6.72
C LEU A 98 -10.61 -8.02 7.01
N VAL A 99 -11.19 -9.00 7.70
CA VAL A 99 -10.53 -10.24 8.10
C VAL A 99 -9.92 -11.02 6.92
N SER A 100 -10.54 -10.96 5.74
CA SER A 100 -10.08 -11.69 4.54
C SER A 100 -9.25 -10.86 3.55
N LEU A 101 -9.00 -9.58 3.84
CA LEU A 101 -8.29 -8.71 2.91
C LEU A 101 -6.80 -9.02 2.89
N ARG A 102 -6.27 -9.26 1.69
CA ARG A 102 -4.84 -9.57 1.49
C ARG A 102 -4.10 -8.49 0.73
N HIS A 103 -4.74 -7.84 -0.22
CA HIS A 103 -4.15 -6.71 -0.94
C HIS A 103 -5.06 -5.50 -0.83
N PHE A 104 -4.52 -4.40 -0.31
CA PHE A 104 -5.23 -3.13 -0.25
C PHE A 104 -4.48 -2.06 -1.00
N ILE A 105 -5.19 -1.37 -1.86
CA ILE A 105 -4.63 -0.40 -2.77
C ILE A 105 -5.45 0.87 -2.66
N ILE A 106 -4.80 2.01 -2.41
CA ILE A 106 -5.45 3.31 -2.31
C ILE A 106 -4.69 4.30 -3.18
N PHE A 107 -5.42 4.98 -4.06
CA PHE A 107 -4.89 6.03 -4.92
C PHE A 107 -5.64 7.33 -4.69
N ARG A 108 -4.93 8.46 -4.74
CA ARG A 108 -5.53 9.80 -4.81
C ARG A 108 -6.54 10.09 -3.71
N ALA A 109 -6.24 9.59 -2.51
CA ALA A 109 -7.09 9.78 -1.34
C ALA A 109 -6.66 11.02 -0.54
N ALA A 110 -7.62 11.68 0.12
CA ALA A 110 -7.37 12.77 1.06
C ALA A 110 -6.89 12.25 2.44
N LEU A 111 -5.82 11.45 2.43
CA LEU A 111 -5.25 10.84 3.63
C LEU A 111 -4.11 11.69 4.19
N ARG A 112 -4.18 11.96 5.50
CA ARG A 112 -3.11 12.60 6.27
C ARG A 112 -2.31 11.62 7.11
N ALA A 113 -2.88 10.47 7.40
CA ALA A 113 -2.27 9.36 8.11
C ALA A 113 -2.74 8.03 7.49
N LEU A 114 -1.99 6.96 7.77
CA LEU A 114 -2.39 5.64 7.33
C LEU A 114 -3.56 5.12 8.18
N PRO A 115 -4.49 4.38 7.56
CA PRO A 115 -5.59 3.77 8.28
C PRO A 115 -5.12 2.61 9.17
N SER A 116 -5.15 2.80 10.48
CA SER A 116 -4.74 1.76 11.44
C SER A 116 -5.49 0.43 11.25
N ALA A 117 -6.76 0.51 10.84
CA ALA A 117 -7.60 -0.66 10.63
C ALA A 117 -7.10 -1.60 9.52
N VAL A 118 -6.33 -1.11 8.54
CA VAL A 118 -5.69 -1.97 7.51
C VAL A 118 -4.66 -2.91 8.13
N PHE A 119 -3.99 -2.46 9.20
CA PHE A 119 -3.03 -3.28 9.95
C PHE A 119 -3.71 -4.25 10.92
N THR A 120 -5.04 -4.21 11.06
CA THR A 120 -5.79 -5.19 11.86
C THR A 120 -6.21 -6.42 11.07
N ALA A 121 -6.08 -6.39 9.73
CA ALA A 121 -6.39 -7.53 8.87
C ALA A 121 -5.31 -8.63 9.01
N PRO A 122 -5.66 -9.82 9.52
CA PRO A 122 -4.69 -10.86 9.89
C PRO A 122 -4.01 -11.51 8.69
N ALA A 123 -4.58 -11.37 7.48
CA ALA A 123 -4.05 -11.94 6.25
C ALA A 123 -3.45 -10.88 5.29
N MET A 124 -3.29 -9.63 5.73
CA MET A 124 -2.79 -8.54 4.90
C MET A 124 -1.36 -8.80 4.41
N ASP A 125 -1.18 -8.93 3.11
CA ASP A 125 0.11 -9.23 2.47
C ASP A 125 0.71 -7.99 1.79
N HIS A 126 -0.14 -7.18 1.14
CA HIS A 126 0.30 -5.97 0.43
C HIS A 126 -0.59 -4.77 0.73
N LEU A 127 0.06 -3.67 1.07
CA LEU A 127 -0.56 -2.37 1.20
C LEU A 127 0.11 -1.40 0.23
N VAL A 128 -0.69 -0.79 -0.62
CA VAL A 128 -0.27 0.25 -1.56
C VAL A 128 -1.08 1.50 -1.28
N VAL A 129 -0.40 2.58 -0.92
CA VAL A 129 -0.94 3.93 -0.89
C VAL A 129 -0.10 4.76 -1.87
N ARG A 130 -0.78 5.49 -2.75
CA ARG A 130 -0.12 6.37 -3.71
C ARG A 130 -0.90 7.64 -3.97
N GLU A 131 -0.17 8.69 -4.32
CA GLU A 131 -0.72 9.95 -4.82
C GLU A 131 -1.65 10.64 -3.82
N THR A 132 -1.37 10.60 -2.51
CA THR A 132 -2.21 11.30 -1.54
C THR A 132 -2.36 12.80 -1.87
N LEU A 133 -3.56 13.33 -1.67
CA LEU A 133 -3.87 14.74 -1.96
C LEU A 133 -3.22 15.69 -0.96
N GLU A 134 -2.97 15.18 0.24
CA GLU A 134 -2.33 15.84 1.37
C GLU A 134 -1.01 15.12 1.71
N PRO A 135 -0.03 15.80 2.35
CA PRO A 135 1.17 15.13 2.82
C PRO A 135 0.86 14.03 3.82
N LEU A 136 1.27 12.80 3.49
CA LEU A 136 1.08 11.66 4.37
C LEU A 136 2.10 11.71 5.52
N ARG A 137 1.60 11.78 6.75
CA ARG A 137 2.41 11.70 7.96
C ARG A 137 2.45 10.27 8.44
N LEU A 138 3.65 9.84 8.83
CA LEU A 138 3.87 8.58 9.49
C LEU A 138 4.24 8.86 10.95
N ASP A 139 3.80 7.97 11.83
CA ASP A 139 4.26 7.85 13.22
C ASP A 139 4.33 6.36 13.59
N GLU A 140 4.99 6.05 14.71
CA GLU A 140 5.19 4.66 15.16
C GLU A 140 3.85 3.94 15.42
N ASP A 141 2.84 4.68 15.89
CA ASP A 141 1.52 4.14 16.22
C ASP A 141 0.66 3.86 14.96
N SER A 142 0.83 4.62 13.89
CA SER A 142 0.06 4.51 12.63
C SER A 142 0.28 3.19 11.91
N LEU A 143 1.42 2.54 12.13
CA LEU A 143 1.79 1.25 11.55
C LEU A 143 1.66 0.10 12.56
N ARG A 144 1.18 0.37 13.77
CA ARG A 144 1.05 -0.65 14.81
C ARG A 144 -0.22 -1.48 14.61
N PRO A 145 -0.11 -2.78 14.31
CA PRO A 145 -1.26 -3.66 14.19
C PRO A 145 -1.85 -3.96 15.58
N ALA A 146 -3.15 -4.25 15.64
CA ALA A 146 -3.82 -4.61 16.90
C ALA A 146 -3.22 -5.87 17.57
N THR A 147 -2.65 -6.78 16.77
CA THR A 147 -1.96 -8.01 17.22
C THR A 147 -0.53 -7.76 17.72
N GLY A 148 0.00 -6.54 17.57
CA GLY A 148 1.36 -6.15 17.93
C GLY A 148 2.43 -6.43 16.87
N VAL A 149 2.22 -7.40 15.96
CA VAL A 149 3.08 -7.66 14.79
C VAL A 149 2.25 -7.94 13.54
N SER A 150 2.73 -7.44 12.40
CA SER A 150 2.07 -7.54 11.11
C SER A 150 2.72 -8.61 10.23
N VAL A 151 1.91 -9.30 9.43
CA VAL A 151 2.38 -10.27 8.41
C VAL A 151 2.62 -9.63 7.04
N LEU A 152 2.50 -8.30 6.95
CA LEU A 152 2.64 -7.53 5.71
C LEU A 152 4.02 -7.77 5.07
N ARG A 153 4.03 -8.18 3.80
CA ARG A 153 5.25 -8.45 3.03
C ARG A 153 5.64 -7.31 2.10
N THR A 154 4.67 -6.55 1.62
CA THR A 154 4.90 -5.43 0.70
C THR A 154 4.20 -4.18 1.19
N LEU A 155 4.95 -3.09 1.35
CA LEU A 155 4.44 -1.77 1.69
C LEU A 155 4.91 -0.78 0.64
N GLU A 156 3.97 -0.11 0.01
CA GLU A 156 4.24 0.99 -0.90
C GLU A 156 3.53 2.25 -0.44
N LEU A 157 4.31 3.30 -0.24
CA LEU A 157 3.87 4.63 0.18
C LEU A 157 4.56 5.64 -0.75
N SER A 158 4.17 5.65 -2.02
CA SER A 158 4.91 6.33 -3.09
C SER A 158 4.09 7.46 -3.69
N MET A 159 4.73 8.59 -3.99
CA MET A 159 4.02 9.81 -4.43
C MET A 159 3.10 10.41 -3.35
N ASP A 160 3.43 10.23 -2.07
CA ASP A 160 2.59 10.63 -0.93
C ASP A 160 3.11 11.86 -0.17
N ARG A 161 4.11 12.55 -0.76
CA ARG A 161 4.74 13.77 -0.21
C ARG A 161 5.28 13.59 1.22
N ILE A 162 5.77 12.39 1.53
CA ILE A 162 6.40 12.08 2.80
C ILE A 162 7.75 12.80 2.84
N ASN A 163 8.00 13.61 3.86
CA ASN A 163 9.24 14.38 4.01
C ASN A 163 10.13 13.89 5.16
N VAL A 164 9.60 13.12 6.09
CA VAL A 164 10.30 12.59 7.26
C VAL A 164 9.86 11.15 7.52
N LEU A 165 10.83 10.27 7.79
CA LEU A 165 10.58 8.96 8.39
C LEU A 165 10.92 9.04 9.88
N PRO A 166 9.93 8.90 10.78
CA PRO A 166 10.21 8.85 12.21
C PRO A 166 11.09 7.65 12.59
N PRO A 167 11.85 7.74 13.69
CA PRO A 167 12.47 6.58 14.33
C PRO A 167 11.50 5.42 14.48
N ARG A 168 11.97 4.20 14.20
CA ARG A 168 11.24 2.95 14.47
C ARG A 168 9.86 2.83 13.83
N VAL A 169 9.54 3.66 12.84
CA VAL A 169 8.22 3.70 12.20
C VAL A 169 7.80 2.33 11.65
N PHE A 170 8.75 1.52 11.17
CA PHE A 170 8.47 0.18 10.63
C PHE A 170 8.69 -0.98 11.62
N VAL A 171 8.87 -0.71 12.92
CA VAL A 171 9.28 -1.73 13.91
C VAL A 171 8.29 -2.90 14.04
N HIS A 172 7.02 -2.65 13.75
CA HIS A 172 5.94 -3.65 13.82
C HIS A 172 5.74 -4.45 12.52
N LEU A 173 6.61 -4.28 11.52
CA LEU A 173 6.55 -4.95 10.22
C LEU A 173 7.75 -5.92 10.00
N PRO A 174 7.97 -6.91 10.88
CA PRO A 174 9.16 -7.77 10.80
C PRO A 174 9.19 -8.67 9.56
N GLU A 175 8.02 -8.97 8.97
CA GLU A 175 7.88 -9.81 7.77
C GLU A 175 7.99 -9.03 6.45
N LEU A 176 8.24 -7.71 6.53
CA LEU A 176 8.30 -6.86 5.34
C LEU A 176 9.51 -7.21 4.48
N ARG A 177 9.26 -7.51 3.21
CA ARG A 177 10.27 -7.87 2.20
C ARG A 177 10.52 -6.74 1.20
N ARG A 178 9.49 -5.96 0.89
CA ARG A 178 9.57 -4.90 -0.12
C ARG A 178 9.00 -3.61 0.43
N LEU A 179 9.83 -2.56 0.42
CA LEU A 179 9.46 -1.22 0.85
C LEU A 179 9.70 -0.22 -0.28
N TYR A 180 8.62 0.37 -0.75
CA TYR A 180 8.63 1.35 -1.82
C TYR A 180 8.23 2.72 -1.26
N LEU A 181 9.16 3.67 -1.34
CA LEU A 181 9.03 5.05 -0.86
C LEU A 181 9.40 6.04 -1.96
N TRP A 182 9.26 5.64 -3.23
CA TRP A 182 9.74 6.40 -4.36
C TRP A 182 8.87 7.63 -4.64
N LYS A 183 9.49 8.69 -5.20
CA LYS A 183 8.83 9.97 -5.53
C LYS A 183 8.11 10.60 -4.31
N ASN A 184 8.78 10.55 -3.16
CA ASN A 184 8.42 11.35 -1.98
C ASN A 184 9.37 12.57 -1.87
N ASP A 185 9.28 13.29 -0.75
CA ASP A 185 10.04 14.50 -0.47
C ASP A 185 11.12 14.28 0.61
N LEU A 186 11.61 13.04 0.76
CA LEU A 186 12.62 12.70 1.77
C LEU A 186 13.95 13.39 1.46
N GLU A 187 14.44 14.20 2.39
CA GLU A 187 15.76 14.84 2.30
C GLU A 187 16.86 14.08 3.06
N VAL A 188 16.46 13.39 4.13
CA VAL A 188 17.33 12.63 5.02
C VAL A 188 16.63 11.33 5.41
N ILE A 189 17.41 10.26 5.52
CA ILE A 189 16.99 9.01 6.15
C ILE A 189 17.99 8.66 7.25
N THR A 190 17.52 8.00 8.31
CA THR A 190 18.35 7.50 9.40
C THR A 190 18.20 5.99 9.50
N LEU A 191 19.22 5.29 10.02
CA LEU A 191 19.15 3.83 10.23
C LEU A 191 18.02 3.47 11.21
N ASP A 192 17.76 4.34 12.18
CA ASP A 192 16.76 4.12 13.23
C ASP A 192 15.32 4.03 12.68
N ALA A 193 15.03 4.70 11.56
CA ALA A 193 13.73 4.62 10.90
C ALA A 193 13.40 3.20 10.40
N PHE A 194 14.43 2.41 10.06
CA PHE A 194 14.29 1.09 9.44
C PHE A 194 14.51 -0.08 10.42
N VAL A 195 14.60 0.20 11.73
CA VAL A 195 14.70 -0.82 12.76
C VAL A 195 13.50 -1.78 12.67
N GLY A 196 13.78 -3.09 12.72
CA GLY A 196 12.78 -4.15 12.63
C GLY A 196 12.70 -4.84 11.26
N LEU A 197 13.21 -4.20 10.19
CA LEU A 197 13.13 -4.69 8.80
C LEU A 197 14.19 -5.75 8.45
N LYS A 198 14.29 -6.81 9.26
CA LYS A 198 15.32 -7.86 9.13
C LYS A 198 15.20 -8.71 7.87
N ASN A 199 13.98 -8.79 7.31
CA ASN A 199 13.66 -9.59 6.13
C ASN A 199 13.55 -8.77 4.84
N LEU A 200 13.98 -7.49 4.87
CA LEU A 200 13.85 -6.61 3.71
C LEU A 200 14.79 -7.03 2.58
N GLU A 201 14.21 -7.33 1.42
CA GLU A 201 14.89 -7.77 0.20
C GLU A 201 15.00 -6.62 -0.81
N GLU A 202 14.02 -5.72 -0.87
CA GLU A 202 14.00 -4.58 -1.79
C GLU A 202 13.63 -3.27 -1.09
N LEU A 203 14.43 -2.23 -1.35
CA LEU A 203 14.20 -0.88 -0.89
C LEU A 203 14.27 0.10 -2.07
N ASP A 204 13.16 0.79 -2.35
CA ASP A 204 13.12 1.86 -3.35
C ASP A 204 12.92 3.22 -2.69
N LEU A 205 13.96 4.04 -2.76
CA LEU A 205 14.01 5.44 -2.33
C LEU A 205 14.24 6.38 -3.50
N SER A 206 14.03 5.91 -4.74
CA SER A 206 14.27 6.70 -5.94
C SER A 206 13.36 7.91 -6.03
N ARG A 207 13.79 8.94 -6.76
CA ARG A 207 13.02 10.17 -6.98
C ARG A 207 12.67 10.92 -5.69
N ASN A 208 13.46 10.76 -4.63
CA ASN A 208 13.40 11.60 -3.44
C ASN A 208 14.37 12.79 -3.56
N ARG A 209 14.64 13.49 -2.46
CA ARG A 209 15.52 14.66 -2.38
C ARG A 209 16.74 14.38 -1.51
N LEU A 210 17.15 13.11 -1.39
CA LEU A 210 18.22 12.70 -0.50
C LEU A 210 19.54 13.35 -0.92
N LYS A 211 20.19 14.03 0.03
CA LYS A 211 21.50 14.67 -0.18
C LYS A 211 22.67 13.75 0.16
N THR A 212 22.43 12.76 1.01
CA THR A 212 23.37 11.72 1.43
C THR A 212 22.61 10.46 1.87
N ILE A 213 23.34 9.40 2.17
CA ILE A 213 22.80 8.17 2.77
C ILE A 213 23.58 7.83 4.05
N PRO A 214 22.98 7.09 5.00
CA PRO A 214 23.67 6.65 6.20
C PRO A 214 24.93 5.84 5.91
N GLN A 215 25.93 6.00 6.77
CA GLN A 215 27.03 5.04 6.86
C GLN A 215 26.47 3.68 7.31
N ALA A 216 27.05 2.59 6.81
CA ALA A 216 26.62 1.22 7.14
C ALA A 216 25.11 0.97 6.91
N LEU A 217 24.54 1.53 5.83
CA LEU A 217 23.14 1.33 5.45
C LEU A 217 22.77 -0.16 5.37
N CYS A 218 23.64 -0.98 4.83
CA CYS A 218 23.41 -2.43 4.76
C CYS A 218 23.59 -3.17 6.10
N GLY A 219 24.20 -2.55 7.11
CA GLY A 219 24.42 -3.20 8.41
C GLY A 219 23.12 -3.59 9.12
N ILE A 220 22.00 -2.93 8.79
CA ILE A 220 20.68 -3.23 9.34
C ILE A 220 19.84 -4.17 8.46
N PHE A 221 20.28 -4.44 7.22
CA PHE A 221 19.53 -5.25 6.25
C PHE A 221 20.34 -6.48 5.81
N PRO A 222 20.29 -7.60 6.54
CA PRO A 222 21.17 -8.75 6.29
C PRO A 222 20.86 -9.49 4.97
N VAL A 223 19.65 -9.35 4.43
CA VAL A 223 19.18 -10.09 3.24
C VAL A 223 18.81 -9.16 2.07
N LEU A 224 19.19 -7.89 2.13
CA LEU A 224 18.83 -6.90 1.11
C LEU A 224 19.50 -7.20 -0.23
N ARG A 225 18.69 -7.35 -1.27
CA ARG A 225 19.11 -7.67 -2.63
C ARG A 225 19.08 -6.48 -3.56
N SER A 226 18.16 -5.54 -3.34
CA SER A 226 17.97 -4.40 -4.24
C SER A 226 17.83 -3.09 -3.47
N ILE A 227 18.67 -2.12 -3.83
CA ILE A 227 18.55 -0.73 -3.39
C ILE A 227 18.43 0.17 -4.61
N ASN A 228 17.35 0.95 -4.64
CA ASN A 228 17.16 1.98 -5.65
C ASN A 228 17.19 3.38 -5.02
N LEU A 229 18.25 4.13 -5.31
CA LEU A 229 18.48 5.52 -4.92
C LEU A 229 18.45 6.45 -6.13
N PHE A 230 18.06 5.95 -7.30
CA PHE A 230 18.05 6.68 -8.57
C PHE A 230 17.31 8.02 -8.47
N ASN A 231 17.83 9.05 -9.14
CA ASN A 231 17.19 10.37 -9.23
C ASN A 231 16.94 11.01 -7.84
N ASN A 232 17.93 10.93 -6.96
CA ASN A 232 18.06 11.75 -5.76
C ASN A 232 19.03 12.92 -6.01
N SER A 233 19.30 13.72 -4.98
CA SER A 233 20.27 14.82 -5.01
C SER A 233 21.56 14.46 -4.26
N LEU A 234 22.01 13.21 -4.37
CA LEU A 234 23.14 12.69 -3.60
C LEU A 234 24.42 13.43 -3.96
N ILE A 235 24.96 14.20 -3.01
CA ILE A 235 26.23 14.93 -3.14
C ILE A 235 27.38 14.00 -2.74
N VAL A 236 27.15 13.20 -1.69
CA VAL A 236 28.15 12.28 -1.13
C VAL A 236 27.51 10.94 -0.81
N VAL A 237 28.13 9.87 -1.32
CA VAL A 237 27.89 8.49 -0.91
C VAL A 237 29.05 8.09 0.01
N PRO A 238 28.82 7.84 1.31
CA PRO A 238 29.89 7.43 2.21
C PRO A 238 30.56 6.14 1.74
N GLN A 239 31.89 6.06 1.87
CA GLN A 239 32.68 4.90 1.44
C GLN A 239 32.23 3.59 2.09
N ASN A 240 31.74 3.66 3.33
CA ASN A 240 31.23 2.55 4.11
C ASN A 240 29.69 2.44 4.08
N ALA A 241 29.00 3.14 3.18
CA ALA A 241 27.53 3.03 3.09
C ALA A 241 27.09 1.60 2.73
N PHE A 242 27.86 0.93 1.87
CA PHE A 242 27.57 -0.40 1.34
C PHE A 242 28.49 -1.50 1.89
N THR A 243 29.16 -1.27 3.01
CA THR A 243 29.86 -2.35 3.71
C THR A 243 28.85 -3.34 4.29
N HIS A 244 29.17 -4.63 4.25
CA HIS A 244 28.31 -5.72 4.73
C HIS A 244 27.02 -5.98 3.92
N CYS A 245 26.91 -5.45 2.70
CA CYS A 245 25.83 -5.81 1.76
C CYS A 245 26.05 -7.19 1.10
N SER A 246 26.22 -8.27 1.86
CA SER A 246 26.60 -9.58 1.30
C SER A 246 25.58 -10.19 0.35
N ALA A 247 24.31 -9.77 0.43
CA ALA A 247 23.23 -10.25 -0.42
C ALA A 247 22.85 -9.27 -1.55
N LEU A 248 23.51 -8.12 -1.66
CA LEU A 248 23.09 -7.06 -2.59
C LEU A 248 23.46 -7.42 -4.03
N GLU A 249 22.45 -7.49 -4.88
CA GLU A 249 22.54 -7.86 -6.29
C GLU A 249 22.35 -6.62 -7.19
N ILE A 250 21.51 -5.68 -6.77
CA ILE A 250 21.11 -4.52 -7.59
C ILE A 250 21.29 -3.24 -6.78
N LEU A 251 22.15 -2.34 -7.27
CA LEU A 251 22.34 -1.00 -6.74
C LEU A 251 22.13 0.03 -7.84
N LYS A 252 21.13 0.90 -7.69
CA LYS A 252 20.87 2.02 -8.61
C LYS A 252 21.13 3.33 -7.88
N LEU A 253 22.13 4.12 -8.30
CA LEU A 253 22.51 5.35 -7.61
C LEU A 253 22.06 6.62 -8.35
N ASN A 254 22.35 6.79 -9.65
CA ASN A 254 22.02 8.01 -10.40
C ASN A 254 21.73 7.72 -11.89
N GLN A 255 21.18 8.69 -12.63
CA GLN A 255 21.37 8.73 -14.10
C GLN A 255 22.86 8.98 -14.33
N GLY A 256 23.50 8.08 -15.08
CA GLY A 256 24.84 8.36 -15.61
C GLY A 256 24.79 9.61 -16.47
N ASN A 257 25.69 10.54 -16.17
CA ASN A 257 26.49 11.17 -17.22
C ASN A 257 27.83 10.45 -17.26
#